data_AF-A0A377I1S1-F1
#
_entry.id   AF-A0A377I1S1-F1
#
_cell.length_a   1.000
_cell.length_b   1.000
_cell.length_c   1.000
_cell.angle_alpha   90.00
_cell.angle_beta   90.00
_cell.angle_gamma   90.00
#
_symmetry.space_group_name_H-M   'P 1'
#
loop_
_entity.id
_entity.type
_entity.pdbx_description
1 polymer ?
#
loop_
_entity_poly.entity_id
_entity_poly.type
_entity_poly.pdbx_seq_one_letter_code
_entity_poly.pdbx_strand_id
1 'polypeptide(L)'
;MTEPFLVIDENMKLQIYLHNDKPVQLSKLCESLDGISREYAHFVNLSSEDLNLEPCDSNIYVTQITKGSIIVELGTLVAATYPIIQHSNVIFEFGERLAKIFNWLMGNDEQPENVTTNQLRRLHSALEPTAVDPKGSISIGSINISGDIHIHFEADSAKCNALQN
;
A
#
# COMPACT_ATOMS: atom_id res chain seq x y z
N MET A 1 -2.12 23.35 26.19
CA MET A 1 -1.49 22.10 25.70
C MET A 1 -0.83 22.44 24.38
N THR A 2 0.47 22.18 24.25
CA THR A 2 1.18 22.27 22.97
C THR A 2 0.74 21.08 22.12
N GLU A 3 0.39 21.29 20.86
CA GLU A 3 0.07 20.17 19.96
C GLU A 3 1.29 19.23 19.85
N PRO A 4 1.09 17.90 19.83
CA PRO A 4 2.19 16.97 19.66
C PRO A 4 2.88 17.18 18.32
N PHE A 5 4.21 17.25 18.32
CA PHE A 5 5.01 17.32 17.10
C PHE A 5 4.95 15.97 16.37
N LEU A 6 4.43 15.97 15.14
CA LEU A 6 4.31 14.78 14.30
C LEU A 6 5.53 14.60 13.39
N VAL A 7 5.97 13.36 13.23
CA VAL A 7 7.08 12.95 12.35
C VAL A 7 6.68 11.73 11.53
N ILE A 8 7.33 11.53 10.38
CA ILE A 8 7.17 10.28 9.62
C ILE A 8 7.85 9.15 10.38
N ASP A 9 7.16 8.01 10.54
CA ASP A 9 7.78 6.79 11.03
C ASP A 9 8.76 6.25 9.98
N GLU A 10 10.04 6.17 10.34
CA GLU A 10 11.09 5.63 9.47
C GLU A 10 11.32 4.13 9.69
N ASN A 11 10.67 3.50 10.68
CA ASN A 11 10.89 2.10 11.04
C ASN A 11 10.44 1.12 9.96
N MET A 12 9.34 1.45 9.29
CA MET A 12 8.77 0.68 8.20
C MET A 12 8.14 1.63 7.19
N LYS A 13 8.27 1.33 5.90
CA LYS A 13 7.55 2.03 4.83
C LYS A 13 6.92 1.03 3.88
N LEU A 14 5.83 1.41 3.23
CA LEU A 14 5.29 0.65 2.10
C LEU A 14 6.00 1.11 0.84
N GLN A 15 6.66 0.21 0.13
CA GLN A 15 7.24 0.46 -1.18
C GLN A 15 6.32 -0.07 -2.27
N ILE A 16 6.01 0.79 -3.23
CA ILE A 16 5.34 0.44 -4.48
C ILE A 16 6.36 0.62 -5.59
N TYR A 17 6.70 -0.46 -6.28
CA TYR A 17 7.59 -0.44 -7.42
C TYR A 17 6.78 -0.71 -8.69
N LEU A 18 6.76 0.25 -9.60
CA LEU A 18 6.06 0.18 -10.88
C LEU A 18 7.05 0.19 -12.03
N HIS A 19 7.30 -0.97 -12.62
CA HIS A 19 8.00 -1.07 -13.90
C HIS A 19 7.04 -0.73 -15.04
N ASN A 20 7.48 0.13 -15.96
CA ASN A 20 6.68 0.51 -17.13
C ASN A 20 7.60 0.57 -18.36
N ASP A 21 7.15 -0.02 -19.46
CA ASP A 21 7.75 0.07 -20.80
C ASP A 21 7.24 1.33 -21.52
N LYS A 22 6.04 1.80 -21.17
CA LYS A 22 5.45 3.04 -21.68
C LYS A 22 5.41 4.15 -20.63
N PRO A 23 5.47 5.43 -21.05
CA PRO A 23 5.26 6.54 -20.12
C PRO A 23 3.90 6.43 -19.42
N VAL A 24 3.93 6.48 -18.08
CA VAL A 24 2.72 6.48 -17.26
C VAL A 24 2.08 7.86 -17.27
N GLN A 25 0.77 7.92 -17.49
CA GLN A 25 0.02 9.17 -17.34
C GLN A 25 -0.06 9.57 -15.86
N LEU A 26 0.27 10.83 -15.55
CA LEU A 26 0.27 11.32 -14.17
C LEU A 26 -1.09 11.12 -13.48
N SER A 27 -2.20 11.37 -14.18
CA SER A 27 -3.55 11.13 -13.65
C SER A 27 -3.75 9.67 -13.24
N LYS A 28 -3.30 8.72 -14.05
CA LYS A 28 -3.39 7.28 -13.76
C LYS A 28 -2.51 6.86 -12.60
N LEU A 29 -1.31 7.42 -12.48
CA LEU A 29 -0.47 7.21 -11.31
C LEU A 29 -1.16 7.75 -10.04
N CYS A 30 -1.71 8.96 -10.09
CA CYS A 30 -2.43 9.54 -8.96
C CYS A 30 -3.68 8.74 -8.59
N GLU A 31 -4.47 8.27 -9.56
CA GLU A 31 -5.63 7.39 -9.32
C GLU A 31 -5.22 6.08 -8.63
N SER A 32 -4.09 5.50 -9.05
CA SER A 32 -3.55 4.29 -8.45
C SER A 32 -3.11 4.50 -7.01
N LEU A 33 -2.32 5.55 -6.75
CA LEU A 33 -1.85 5.89 -5.41
C LEU A 33 -3.00 6.33 -4.48
N ASP A 34 -4.02 7.03 -4.99
CA ASP A 34 -5.23 7.38 -4.24
C ASP A 34 -6.04 6.12 -3.87
N GLY A 35 -6.12 5.13 -4.76
CA GLY A 35 -6.72 3.83 -4.47
C GLY A 35 -6.06 3.13 -3.27
N ILE A 36 -4.72 3.09 -3.26
CA ILE A 36 -3.94 2.51 -2.16
C ILE A 36 -4.11 3.33 -0.87
N SER A 37 -4.03 4.66 -0.95
CA SER A 37 -4.20 5.55 0.20
C SER A 37 -5.56 5.38 0.87
N ARG A 38 -6.64 5.31 0.09
CA ARG A 38 -8.00 5.08 0.62
C ARG A 38 -8.14 3.69 1.23
N GLU A 39 -7.49 2.68 0.66
CA GLU A 39 -7.51 1.33 1.21
C GLU A 39 -6.75 1.24 2.54
N TYR A 40 -5.61 1.91 2.63
CA TYR A 40 -4.87 2.05 3.89
C TYR A 40 -5.72 2.72 4.97
N ALA A 41 -6.34 3.87 4.67
CA ALA A 41 -7.21 4.57 5.61
C ALA A 41 -8.36 3.67 6.09
N HIS A 42 -8.94 2.88 5.19
CA HIS A 42 -10.01 1.96 5.56
C HIS A 42 -9.52 0.76 6.38
N PHE A 43 -8.33 0.21 6.08
CA PHE A 43 -7.68 -0.80 6.91
C PHE A 43 -7.45 -0.31 8.34
N VAL A 44 -6.85 0.87 8.51
CA VAL A 44 -6.61 1.46 9.85
C VAL A 44 -7.91 1.60 10.65
N ASN A 45 -9.00 2.04 10.01
CA ASN A 45 -10.31 2.19 10.66
C ASN A 45 -10.99 0.87 11.04
N LEU A 46 -10.76 -0.22 10.29
CA LEU A 46 -11.26 -1.55 10.65
C LEU A 46 -10.42 -2.16 11.78
N SER A 47 -9.11 -1.93 11.71
CA SER A 47 -8.13 -2.51 12.62
C SER A 47 -8.04 -1.80 13.97
N SER A 48 -8.53 -0.56 14.09
CA SER A 48 -8.41 0.25 15.30
C SER A 48 -9.13 -0.30 16.52
N GLU A 49 -10.15 -1.16 16.36
CA GLU A 49 -10.84 -1.81 17.49
C GLU A 49 -10.27 -3.20 17.81
N ASP A 50 -9.88 -3.99 16.80
CA ASP A 50 -9.46 -5.39 16.97
C ASP A 50 -7.96 -5.59 17.21
N LEU A 51 -7.11 -4.70 16.72
CA LEU A 51 -5.65 -4.87 16.75
C LEU A 51 -4.96 -4.11 17.90
N ASN A 52 -5.72 -3.46 18.81
CA ASN A 52 -5.16 -2.57 19.85
C ASN A 52 -4.14 -1.56 19.26
N LEU A 53 -4.36 -1.13 18.01
CA LEU A 53 -3.48 -0.19 17.34
C LEU A 53 -3.61 1.17 18.04
N GLU A 54 -2.49 1.72 18.50
CA GLU A 54 -2.45 3.11 18.96
C GLU A 54 -2.92 4.05 17.84
N PRO A 55 -3.52 5.22 18.15
CA PRO A 55 -4.05 6.13 17.15
C PRO A 55 -2.95 6.60 16.19
N CYS A 56 -2.86 5.94 15.04
CA CYS A 56 -2.04 6.29 13.91
C CYS A 56 -2.87 7.15 12.95
N ASP A 57 -2.22 8.06 12.24
CA ASP A 57 -2.88 8.78 11.15
C ASP A 57 -3.39 7.78 10.10
N SER A 58 -4.64 7.95 9.68
CA SER A 58 -5.26 7.18 8.60
C SER A 58 -4.73 7.60 7.22
N ASN A 59 -4.00 8.71 7.13
CA ASN A 59 -3.29 9.12 5.94
C ASN A 59 -1.95 8.40 5.82
N ILE A 60 -1.54 8.14 4.58
CA ILE A 60 -0.21 7.65 4.24
C ILE A 60 0.47 8.64 3.28
N TYR A 61 1.75 8.90 3.49
CA TYR A 61 2.46 10.03 2.88
C TYR A 61 3.59 9.57 1.98
N VAL A 62 3.72 10.21 0.81
CA VAL A 62 4.88 10.00 -0.07
C VAL A 62 6.13 10.56 0.59
N THR A 63 7.08 9.67 0.88
CA THR A 63 8.39 10.03 1.45
C THR A 63 9.47 10.15 0.38
N GLN A 64 9.34 9.42 -0.72
CA GLN A 64 10.32 9.41 -1.82
C GLN A 64 9.68 9.00 -3.17
N ILE A 65 10.12 9.64 -4.26
CA ILE A 65 9.91 9.19 -5.65
C ILE A 65 11.25 9.20 -6.37
N THR A 66 11.67 8.08 -6.97
CA THR A 66 12.97 7.97 -7.66
C THR A 66 12.85 7.72 -9.16
N LYS A 67 13.91 8.07 -9.91
CA LYS A 67 13.99 7.90 -11.37
C LYS A 67 14.42 6.48 -11.74
N GLY A 68 13.66 5.84 -12.63
CA GLY A 68 13.83 4.48 -13.10
C GLY A 68 12.45 3.92 -13.50
N SER A 69 12.15 2.69 -13.09
CA SER A 69 10.77 2.33 -12.74
C SER A 69 10.25 3.29 -11.65
N ILE A 70 8.95 3.58 -11.59
CA ILE A 70 8.40 4.52 -10.60
C ILE A 70 8.40 3.82 -9.24
N ILE A 71 9.29 4.23 -8.33
CA ILE A 71 9.36 3.71 -6.95
C ILE A 71 8.78 4.76 -6.03
N VAL A 72 7.73 4.41 -5.29
CA VAL A 72 7.06 5.27 -4.31
C VAL A 72 7.20 4.63 -2.94
N GLU A 73 7.77 5.36 -1.98
CA GLU A 73 7.81 4.95 -0.58
C GLU A 73 6.78 5.73 0.22
N LEU A 74 5.91 5.03 0.94
CA LEU A 74 4.82 5.59 1.72
C LEU A 74 5.03 5.33 3.22
N GLY A 75 4.89 6.36 4.05
CA GLY A 75 5.06 6.30 5.51
C GLY A 75 3.90 6.94 6.27
N THR A 76 3.79 6.64 7.56
CA THR A 76 2.73 7.13 8.44
C THR A 76 3.24 8.25 9.35
N LEU A 77 2.36 9.16 9.77
CA LEU A 77 2.70 10.16 10.78
C LEU A 77 2.45 9.62 12.20
N VAL A 78 3.42 9.84 13.07
CA VAL A 78 3.40 9.44 14.48
C VAL A 78 3.83 10.60 15.38
N ALA A 79 3.36 10.63 16.62
CA ALA A 79 3.81 11.63 17.58
C ALA A 79 5.26 11.34 18.04
N ALA A 80 6.14 12.35 17.96
CA ALA A 80 7.58 12.18 18.22
C ALA A 80 7.94 11.72 19.64
N THR A 81 7.01 11.79 20.59
CA THR A 81 7.17 11.35 21.98
C THR A 81 6.86 9.86 22.18
N TYR A 82 6.37 9.15 21.17
CA TYR A 82 5.96 7.75 21.28
C TYR A 82 7.11 6.76 21.01
N PRO A 83 7.21 5.65 21.76
CA PRO A 83 8.16 4.58 21.47
C PRO A 83 7.74 3.84 20.19
N ILE A 84 8.47 4.13 19.10
CA ILE A 84 8.15 3.84 17.69
C ILE A 84 8.12 2.33 17.32
N ILE A 85 8.34 1.42 18.28
CA ILE A 85 8.45 -0.04 18.06
C ILE A 85 7.09 -0.69 17.74
N GLN A 86 5.95 -0.03 18.01
CA GLN A 86 4.60 -0.59 17.78
C GLN A 86 4.00 -0.26 16.40
N HIS A 87 4.54 0.72 15.66
CA HIS A 87 3.95 1.20 14.39
C HIS A 87 4.44 0.46 13.14
N SER A 88 5.62 -0.17 13.19
CA SER A 88 6.15 -1.00 12.08
C SER A 88 5.23 -2.16 11.72
N ASN A 89 4.34 -2.55 12.63
CA ASN A 89 3.38 -3.64 12.42
C ASN A 89 2.23 -3.24 11.46
N VAL A 90 1.78 -1.98 11.46
CA VAL A 90 0.58 -1.57 10.70
C VAL A 90 0.83 -1.57 9.19
N ILE A 91 1.96 -1.01 8.74
CA ILE A 91 2.33 -1.02 7.32
C ILE A 91 2.53 -2.46 6.82
N PHE A 92 3.20 -3.29 7.61
CA PHE A 92 3.43 -4.69 7.28
C PHE A 92 2.12 -5.48 7.20
N GLU A 93 1.25 -5.35 8.20
CA GLU A 93 -0.08 -5.97 8.22
C GLU A 93 -0.98 -5.48 7.08
N PHE A 94 -0.87 -4.20 6.71
CA PHE A 94 -1.55 -3.67 5.53
C PHE A 94 -1.07 -4.37 4.25
N GLY A 95 0.25 -4.52 4.08
CA GLY A 95 0.83 -5.28 2.97
C GLY A 95 0.32 -6.73 2.93
N GLU A 96 0.31 -7.42 4.07
CA GLU A 96 -0.22 -8.78 4.20
C GLU A 96 -1.71 -8.85 3.86
N ARG A 97 -2.49 -7.84 4.24
CA ARG A 97 -3.92 -7.77 3.91
C ARG A 97 -4.14 -7.58 2.40
N LEU A 98 -3.35 -6.74 1.74
CA LEU A 98 -3.38 -6.59 0.29
C LEU A 98 -3.08 -7.93 -0.40
N ALA A 99 -2.04 -8.63 0.05
CA ALA A 99 -1.67 -9.94 -0.48
C ALA A 99 -2.82 -10.96 -0.38
N LYS A 100 -3.46 -11.05 0.79
CA LYS A 100 -4.63 -11.93 1.00
C LYS A 100 -5.79 -11.60 0.06
N ILE A 101 -6.11 -10.32 -0.13
CA ILE A 101 -7.20 -9.92 -1.03
C ILE A 101 -6.84 -10.28 -2.48
N PHE A 102 -5.63 -9.98 -2.94
CA PHE A 102 -5.22 -10.32 -4.30
C PHE A 102 -5.14 -11.82 -4.55
N ASN A 103 -4.66 -12.62 -3.59
CA ASN A 103 -4.66 -14.08 -3.71
C ASN A 103 -6.06 -14.66 -3.78
N TRP A 104 -6.99 -14.15 -2.99
CA TRP A 104 -8.40 -14.54 -3.07
C TRP A 104 -9.01 -14.18 -4.43
N LEU A 105 -8.75 -12.98 -4.95
CA LEU A 105 -9.22 -12.57 -6.28
C LEU A 105 -8.63 -13.43 -7.41
N MET A 106 -7.43 -13.99 -7.22
CA MET A 106 -6.84 -14.98 -8.13
C MET A 106 -7.40 -16.40 -7.96
N GLY A 107 -8.30 -16.63 -6.99
CA GLY A 107 -8.88 -17.94 -6.67
C GLY A 107 -7.92 -18.86 -5.90
N ASN A 108 -6.84 -18.33 -5.33
CA ASN A 108 -5.84 -19.12 -4.62
C ASN A 108 -6.17 -19.30 -3.13
N ASP A 109 -6.88 -18.34 -2.53
CA ASP A 109 -7.19 -18.29 -1.11
C ASP A 109 -8.70 -18.10 -0.86
N GLU A 110 -9.15 -18.27 0.39
CA GLU A 110 -10.52 -17.94 0.82
C GLU A 110 -10.72 -16.41 0.93
N GLN A 111 -11.97 -15.97 0.84
CA GLN A 111 -12.32 -14.56 0.96
C GLN A 111 -11.91 -14.02 2.34
N PRO A 112 -11.07 -12.97 2.41
CA PRO A 112 -10.75 -12.32 3.67
C PRO A 112 -12.00 -11.69 4.29
N GLU A 113 -12.04 -11.62 5.62
CA GLU A 113 -13.14 -10.98 6.33
C GLU A 113 -13.27 -9.50 5.96
N ASN A 114 -14.51 -9.00 5.99
CA ASN A 114 -14.83 -7.59 5.81
C ASN A 114 -14.38 -6.97 4.49
N VAL A 115 -14.24 -7.77 3.41
CA VAL A 115 -14.01 -7.24 2.06
C VAL A 115 -15.30 -6.69 1.46
N THR A 116 -15.28 -5.43 1.06
CA THR A 116 -16.39 -4.66 0.50
C THR A 116 -16.16 -4.31 -0.96
N THR A 117 -17.23 -4.07 -1.71
CA THR A 117 -17.17 -3.65 -3.13
C THR A 117 -16.38 -2.36 -3.34
N ASN A 118 -16.39 -1.45 -2.36
CA ASN A 118 -15.61 -0.22 -2.44
C ASN A 118 -14.10 -0.47 -2.38
N GLN A 119 -13.66 -1.47 -1.61
CA GLN A 119 -12.25 -1.87 -1.55
C GLN A 119 -11.82 -2.48 -2.88
N LEU A 120 -12.62 -3.40 -3.42
CA LEU A 120 -12.35 -4.00 -4.73
C LEU A 120 -12.21 -2.95 -5.82
N ARG A 121 -13.09 -1.93 -5.84
CA ARG A 121 -12.98 -0.81 -6.78
C ARG A 121 -11.69 0.00 -6.60
N ARG A 122 -11.24 0.23 -5.37
CA ARG A 122 -9.98 0.96 -5.08
C ARG A 122 -8.76 0.15 -5.52
N LEU A 123 -8.76 -1.15 -5.24
CA LEU A 123 -7.69 -2.07 -5.65
C LEU A 123 -7.64 -2.23 -7.17
N HIS A 124 -8.80 -2.26 -7.83
CA HIS A 124 -8.87 -2.20 -9.29
C HIS A 124 -8.16 -0.94 -9.82
N SER A 125 -8.45 0.25 -9.25
CA SER A 125 -7.77 1.50 -9.65
C SER A 125 -6.26 1.48 -9.37
N ALA A 126 -5.83 0.81 -8.28
CA ALA A 126 -4.42 0.67 -7.94
C ALA A 126 -3.62 -0.07 -9.02
N LEU A 127 -4.21 -1.07 -9.67
CA LEU A 127 -3.55 -1.90 -10.68
C LEU A 127 -3.56 -1.31 -12.09
N GLU A 128 -4.40 -0.30 -12.33
CA GLU A 128 -4.68 0.27 -13.66
C GLU A 128 -3.41 0.67 -14.45
N PRO A 129 -2.42 1.37 -13.88
CA PRO A 129 -1.23 1.76 -14.64
C PRO A 129 -0.46 0.57 -15.21
N THR A 130 -0.46 -0.56 -14.49
CA THR A 130 0.26 -1.78 -14.89
C THR A 130 -0.58 -2.61 -15.85
N ALA A 131 -1.89 -2.70 -15.64
CA ALA A 131 -2.79 -3.45 -16.51
C ALA A 131 -2.77 -2.95 -17.95
N VAL A 132 -2.66 -1.64 -18.17
CA VAL A 132 -2.65 -1.03 -19.51
C VAL A 132 -1.27 -0.99 -20.18
N ASP A 133 -0.21 -1.44 -19.50
CA ASP A 133 1.15 -1.53 -20.04
C ASP A 133 1.55 -3.00 -20.27
N PRO A 134 1.63 -3.51 -21.52
CA PRO A 134 1.85 -4.92 -21.81
C PRO A 134 3.12 -5.55 -21.20
N LYS A 135 4.14 -4.74 -20.89
CA LYS A 135 5.37 -5.22 -20.22
C LYS A 135 5.53 -4.63 -18.82
N GLY A 136 4.50 -3.96 -18.32
CA GLY A 136 4.50 -3.38 -17.00
C GLY A 136 4.46 -4.45 -15.91
N SER A 137 5.00 -4.11 -14.75
CA SER A 137 4.83 -4.89 -13.53
C SER A 137 4.71 -3.98 -12.31
N ILE A 138 4.01 -4.48 -11.30
CA ILE A 138 3.88 -3.85 -9.99
C ILE A 138 4.38 -4.81 -8.93
N SER A 139 5.14 -4.31 -7.96
CA SER A 139 5.32 -4.97 -6.68
C SER A 139 4.99 -4.03 -5.53
N ILE A 140 4.38 -4.61 -4.48
CA ILE A 140 4.06 -3.94 -3.24
C ILE A 140 4.78 -4.70 -2.14
N GLY A 141 5.66 -4.00 -1.42
CA GLY A 141 6.45 -4.57 -0.34
C GLY A 141 6.54 -3.62 0.85
N SER A 142 6.94 -4.15 2.00
CA SER A 142 7.33 -3.34 3.16
C SER A 142 8.86 -3.27 3.24
N ILE A 143 9.41 -2.09 3.49
CA ILE A 143 10.84 -1.85 3.67
C ILE A 143 11.13 -1.46 5.12
N ASN A 144 12.05 -2.17 5.77
CA ASN A 144 12.48 -1.87 7.13
C ASN A 144 13.62 -0.82 7.16
N ILE A 145 14.04 -0.38 8.36
CA ILE A 145 15.17 0.57 8.55
C ILE A 145 16.51 0.10 7.98
N SER A 146 16.71 -1.20 7.87
CA SER A 146 17.94 -1.78 7.31
C SER A 146 17.93 -1.75 5.77
N GLY A 147 16.79 -1.43 5.16
CA GLY A 147 16.57 -1.46 3.72
C GLY A 147 16.13 -2.82 3.18
N ASP A 148 15.84 -3.80 4.04
CA ASP A 148 15.33 -5.08 3.58
C ASP A 148 13.87 -4.94 3.13
N ILE A 149 13.56 -5.50 1.97
CA ILE A 149 12.22 -5.47 1.38
C ILE A 149 11.58 -6.84 1.54
N HIS A 150 10.40 -6.87 2.17
CA HIS A 150 9.49 -8.02 2.14
C HIS A 150 8.41 -7.76 1.09
N ILE A 151 8.42 -8.52 0.00
CA ILE A 151 7.42 -8.40 -1.07
C ILE A 151 6.15 -9.13 -0.64
N HIS A 152 5.04 -8.40 -0.56
CA HIS A 152 3.73 -8.96 -0.26
C HIS A 152 2.98 -9.38 -1.52
N PHE A 153 3.12 -8.60 -2.59
CA PHE A 153 2.41 -8.82 -3.85
C PHE A 153 3.29 -8.43 -5.04
N GLU A 154 3.24 -9.25 -6.08
CA GLU A 154 3.87 -8.97 -7.38
C GLU A 154 2.97 -9.45 -8.52
N ALA A 155 2.75 -8.57 -9.50
CA ALA A 155 1.96 -8.88 -10.68
C ALA A 155 2.52 -8.21 -11.94
N ASP A 156 2.46 -8.94 -13.04
CA ASP A 156 2.66 -8.40 -14.37
C ASP A 156 1.34 -7.85 -14.94
N SER A 157 1.42 -7.23 -16.11
CA SER A 157 0.26 -6.72 -16.85
C SER A 157 -0.87 -7.74 -17.02
N ALA A 158 -0.54 -9.01 -17.31
CA ALA A 158 -1.55 -10.04 -17.54
C ALA A 158 -2.32 -10.38 -16.26
N LYS A 159 -1.60 -10.52 -15.14
CA LYS A 159 -2.20 -10.72 -13.81
C LYS A 159 -3.03 -9.51 -13.38
N CYS A 160 -2.53 -8.29 -13.60
CA CYS A 160 -3.27 -7.06 -13.29
C CYS A 160 -4.57 -6.96 -14.07
N ASN A 161 -4.55 -7.28 -15.38
CA ASN A 161 -5.78 -7.35 -16.19
C ASN A 161 -6.74 -8.42 -15.67
N ALA A 162 -6.26 -9.61 -15.30
CA ALA A 162 -7.11 -10.67 -14.77
C ALA A 162 -7.79 -10.26 -13.45
N LEU A 163 -7.07 -9.58 -12.56
CA LEU A 163 -7.58 -9.06 -11.27
C LEU A 163 -8.61 -7.94 -11.41
N GLN A 164 -8.75 -7.37 -12.61
CA GLN A 164 -9.68 -6.28 -12.91
C GLN A 164 -10.99 -6.75 -13.57
N ASN A 165 -11.08 -8.02 -14.01
CA ASN A 165 -12.27 -8.62 -14.64
C ASN A 165 -13.14 -9.38 -13.64
#